data_AF-A0A7X6UY05-F1
#
_entry.id   AF-A0A7X6UY05-F1
#
_cell.length_a   1.000
_cell.length_b   1.000
_cell.length_c   1.000
_cell.angle_alpha   90.00
_cell.angle_beta   90.00
_cell.angle_gamma   90.00
#
_symmetry.space_group_name_H-M   'P 1'
#
loop_
_entity.id
_entity.type
_entity.pdbx_description
1 polymer ?
#
loop_
_entity_poly.entity_id
_entity_poly.type
_entity_poly.pdbx_seq_one_letter_code
_entity_poly.pdbx_strand_id
1 'polypeptide(L)'
;MRAFIMSIWASFALVWSWSGGVLGLDSMQVAKILRYDANQKQWFAPNHLPQLALQLSFDKAKLLKIVIENPRLFAVEDLWGFLDWVGESSAWTEVNLKGYTEKPLKKHLKGAEHAWVNRSHRAEFVLATLHSRGISSYLRLSLLPNQILTGKAPQLVCNFSGHPQDFSDFKLLGTALCLDGQGDCVMVHGDDSRLKITLNATRLRMEYHNPDTENLPMVPNFTRLSVQLQNELIDDYGAYFKHEQSLAVRAFIETAPNLFNWQSWHWLESVSANKIHPQILREILQLSNPPAEILLYSEKCSDGRQMQVLSNGQGRLILSVE
;
A
#
# COMPACT_ATOMS: atom_id res chain seq x y z
N MET A 1 6.80 4.56 -23.09
CA MET A 1 5.41 4.65 -22.60
C MET A 1 5.48 4.43 -21.09
N ARG A 2 5.93 5.46 -20.36
CA ARG A 2 6.36 5.40 -18.95
C ARG A 2 6.00 6.72 -18.30
N ALA A 3 5.03 6.69 -17.38
CA ALA A 3 4.67 7.73 -16.43
C ALA A 3 3.64 7.06 -15.50
N PHE A 4 4.13 6.28 -14.55
CA PHE A 4 3.33 5.53 -13.58
C PHE A 4 3.67 6.11 -12.21
N ILE A 5 2.66 6.27 -11.35
CA ILE A 5 2.77 6.66 -9.92
C ILE A 5 3.14 8.14 -9.67
N MET A 6 2.29 9.09 -10.07
CA MET A 6 2.31 10.45 -9.47
C MET A 6 1.03 10.83 -8.69
N SER A 7 0.11 9.89 -8.49
CA SER A 7 -1.19 10.10 -7.83
C SER A 7 -1.22 10.36 -6.31
N ILE A 8 -0.45 9.59 -5.55
CA ILE A 8 -0.96 9.09 -4.26
C ILE A 8 -0.43 9.84 -3.03
N TRP A 9 0.50 10.78 -3.20
CA TRP A 9 1.21 11.36 -2.05
C TRP A 9 0.52 12.56 -1.35
N ALA A 10 -0.53 13.15 -1.94
CA ALA A 10 -1.10 14.41 -1.42
C ALA A 10 -2.34 14.28 -0.53
N SER A 11 -3.00 13.11 -0.44
CA SER A 11 -4.32 13.00 0.23
C SER A 11 -4.36 12.14 1.50
N PHE A 12 -3.22 11.64 2.00
CA PHE A 12 -3.23 10.57 3.01
C PHE A 12 -3.06 11.01 4.48
N ALA A 13 -3.01 12.32 4.74
CA ALA A 13 -2.84 12.89 6.09
C ALA A 13 -4.11 12.86 6.98
N LEU A 14 -5.24 12.26 6.54
CA LEU A 14 -6.54 12.41 7.23
C LEU A 14 -7.29 11.13 7.63
N VAL A 15 -6.74 9.92 7.43
CA VAL A 15 -7.55 8.67 7.56
C VAL A 15 -7.19 7.77 8.74
N TRP A 16 -6.44 8.23 9.75
CA TRP A 16 -6.12 7.39 10.92
C TRP A 16 -6.36 8.06 12.27
N SER A 17 -7.57 8.58 12.50
CA SER A 17 -8.09 8.78 13.86
C SER A 17 -9.01 7.60 14.24
N TRP A 18 -8.52 6.69 15.07
CA TRP A 18 -9.37 5.76 15.82
C TRP A 18 -8.97 5.78 17.30
N SER A 19 -9.53 6.77 18.01
CA SER A 19 -9.90 6.70 19.43
C SER A 19 -11.14 7.59 19.60
N GLY A 20 -12.18 7.06 20.24
CA GLY A 20 -13.54 7.61 20.22
C GLY A 20 -13.66 9.08 20.62
N GLY A 21 -14.56 9.78 19.92
CA GLY A 21 -15.00 11.13 20.23
C GLY A 21 -16.08 11.58 19.25
N VAL A 22 -17.30 11.75 19.74
CA VAL A 22 -18.45 12.28 19.00
C VAL A 22 -18.21 13.76 18.70
N LEU A 23 -18.21 14.16 17.43
CA LEU A 23 -18.70 15.48 17.00
C LEU A 23 -19.28 15.35 15.59
N GLY A 24 -20.59 15.58 15.48
CA GLY A 24 -21.29 15.65 14.21
C GLY A 24 -20.96 16.93 13.45
N LEU A 25 -21.17 16.89 12.14
CA LEU A 25 -21.52 18.05 11.32
C LEU A 25 -22.35 17.59 10.12
N ASP A 26 -23.54 18.17 10.04
CA ASP A 26 -24.55 18.01 9.00
C ASP A 26 -24.09 18.52 7.62
N SER A 27 -24.64 17.88 6.59
CA SER A 27 -25.03 18.40 5.26
C SER A 27 -24.08 19.31 4.46
N MET A 28 -23.69 18.89 3.24
CA MET A 28 -23.91 19.66 1.99
C MET A 28 -23.47 18.92 0.70
N GLN A 29 -24.45 18.72 -0.17
CA GLN A 29 -24.51 18.85 -1.64
C GLN A 29 -23.29 18.63 -2.59
N VAL A 30 -23.52 17.68 -3.52
CA VAL A 30 -23.33 17.68 -5.00
C VAL A 30 -21.92 17.72 -5.63
N ALA A 31 -21.58 16.67 -6.41
CA ALA A 31 -20.84 16.78 -7.69
C ALA A 31 -21.02 15.48 -8.53
N LYS A 32 -21.78 15.51 -9.64
CA LYS A 32 -21.38 15.71 -11.06
C LYS A 32 -20.56 14.57 -11.68
N ILE A 33 -21.24 13.73 -12.47
CA ILE A 33 -20.66 12.72 -13.36
C ILE A 33 -20.24 13.40 -14.68
N LEU A 34 -19.02 13.13 -15.15
CA LEU A 34 -18.50 13.66 -16.41
C LEU A 34 -18.35 12.54 -17.46
N ARG A 35 -18.62 12.87 -18.74
CA ARG A 35 -18.21 12.06 -19.90
C ARG A 35 -17.16 12.83 -20.70
N TYR A 36 -16.06 12.15 -21.03
CA TYR A 36 -14.97 12.68 -21.84
C TYR A 36 -15.19 12.34 -23.32
N ASP A 37 -15.22 13.36 -24.18
CA ASP A 37 -15.19 13.18 -25.63
C ASP A 37 -13.75 13.32 -26.15
N ALA A 38 -13.20 12.19 -26.59
CA ALA A 38 -11.82 12.10 -27.05
C ALA A 38 -11.52 12.86 -28.36
N ASN A 39 -12.54 13.28 -29.12
CA ASN A 39 -12.35 14.07 -30.34
C ASN A 39 -12.32 15.58 -30.05
N GLN A 40 -12.90 16.03 -28.93
CA GLN A 40 -13.02 17.44 -28.59
C GLN A 40 -12.18 17.87 -27.38
N LYS A 41 -11.53 16.92 -26.67
CA LYS A 41 -10.69 17.18 -25.47
C LYS A 41 -11.39 18.05 -24.41
N GLN A 42 -12.70 17.90 -24.27
CA GLN A 42 -13.51 18.67 -23.34
C GLN A 42 -14.50 17.76 -22.61
N TRP A 43 -14.82 18.16 -21.37
CA TRP A 43 -15.82 17.52 -20.55
C TRP A 43 -17.21 18.03 -20.92
N PHE A 44 -18.12 17.15 -21.34
CA PHE A 44 -19.51 17.52 -21.59
C PHE A 44 -20.37 17.21 -20.37
N ALA A 45 -21.09 18.22 -19.88
CA ALA A 45 -22.27 18.03 -19.04
C ALA A 45 -23.47 17.78 -19.98
N PRO A 46 -24.08 16.57 -20.02
CA PRO A 46 -25.24 16.33 -20.86
C PRO A 46 -26.52 16.71 -20.12
N ASN A 47 -27.23 17.71 -20.65
CA ASN A 47 -28.58 18.15 -20.23
C ASN A 47 -29.70 17.10 -20.44
N HIS A 48 -29.39 15.80 -20.46
CA HIS A 48 -30.36 14.71 -20.56
C HIS A 48 -30.08 13.56 -19.57
N LEU A 49 -29.45 13.86 -18.43
CA LEU A 49 -29.19 12.93 -17.34
C LEU A 49 -30.31 12.66 -16.30
N PRO A 50 -31.60 13.03 -16.47
CA PRO A 50 -32.62 12.54 -15.53
C PRO A 50 -33.00 11.06 -15.67
N GLN A 51 -32.54 10.31 -16.68
CA GLN A 51 -33.02 8.93 -16.87
C GLN A 51 -32.00 7.81 -16.55
N LEU A 52 -30.69 8.04 -16.66
CA LEU A 52 -29.69 7.01 -16.26
C LEU A 52 -29.24 7.15 -14.79
N ALA A 53 -29.11 8.39 -14.28
CA ALA A 53 -28.73 8.64 -12.89
C ALA A 53 -29.87 8.33 -11.89
N LEU A 54 -31.13 8.41 -12.32
CA LEU A 54 -32.29 7.96 -11.55
C LEU A 54 -32.52 6.44 -11.62
N GLN A 55 -31.81 5.71 -12.48
CA GLN A 55 -31.82 4.24 -12.49
C GLN A 55 -30.71 3.61 -11.64
N LEU A 56 -29.69 4.37 -11.24
CA LEU A 56 -28.71 3.98 -10.23
C LEU A 56 -29.05 4.64 -8.90
N SER A 57 -30.25 4.35 -8.38
CA SER A 57 -30.36 4.21 -6.93
C SER A 57 -29.25 3.24 -6.51
N PHE A 58 -28.42 3.61 -5.52
CA PHE A 58 -27.42 2.73 -4.90
C PHE A 58 -28.14 1.60 -4.17
N ASP A 59 -28.79 0.75 -4.93
CA ASP A 59 -29.42 -0.47 -4.49
C ASP A 59 -28.31 -1.52 -4.43
N LYS A 60 -28.16 -2.16 -3.28
CA LYS A 60 -27.17 -3.20 -2.99
C LYS A 60 -27.23 -4.33 -4.03
N ALA A 61 -28.38 -4.51 -4.69
CA ALA A 61 -28.60 -5.46 -5.78
C ALA A 61 -28.04 -5.01 -7.16
N LYS A 62 -27.74 -3.73 -7.39
CA LYS A 62 -27.31 -3.18 -8.69
C LYS A 62 -25.80 -3.00 -8.86
N LEU A 63 -25.03 -2.96 -7.77
CA LEU A 63 -23.55 -2.97 -7.81
C LEU A 63 -22.95 -4.34 -8.18
N LEU A 64 -23.79 -5.35 -8.45
CA LEU A 64 -23.38 -6.73 -8.70
C LEU A 64 -22.56 -6.96 -9.99
N LYS A 65 -22.35 -5.94 -10.84
CA LYS A 65 -21.33 -5.85 -11.92
C LYS A 65 -21.50 -4.52 -12.67
N ILE A 66 -20.83 -3.46 -12.26
CA ILE A 66 -20.71 -2.28 -13.13
C ILE A 66 -19.55 -2.56 -14.08
N VAL A 67 -19.78 -2.43 -15.38
CA VAL A 67 -18.75 -2.51 -16.42
C VAL A 67 -18.74 -1.21 -17.19
N ILE A 68 -17.59 -0.57 -17.23
CA ILE A 68 -17.36 0.67 -17.97
C ILE A 68 -16.45 0.32 -19.12
N GLU A 69 -17.00 0.35 -20.32
CA GLU A 69 -16.27 0.11 -21.55
C GLU A 69 -15.65 1.42 -22.04
N ASN A 70 -14.38 1.34 -22.45
CA ASN A 70 -13.67 2.41 -23.14
C ASN A 70 -13.23 1.87 -24.51
N PRO A 71 -13.63 2.52 -25.63
CA PRO A 71 -13.24 2.07 -26.96
C PRO A 71 -11.72 2.17 -27.20
N ARG A 72 -10.99 2.83 -26.30
CA ARG A 72 -9.52 2.89 -26.25
C ARG A 72 -9.02 2.34 -24.91
N LEU A 73 -7.70 2.25 -24.76
CA LEU A 73 -7.09 2.08 -23.44
C LEU A 73 -7.43 3.29 -22.56
N PHE A 74 -7.74 3.07 -21.28
CA PHE A 74 -7.92 4.15 -20.32
C PHE A 74 -6.66 5.01 -20.25
N ALA A 75 -6.84 6.33 -20.35
CA ALA A 75 -5.80 7.25 -19.89
C ALA A 75 -5.70 7.15 -18.37
N VAL A 76 -4.50 7.38 -17.84
CA VAL A 76 -4.19 7.21 -16.42
C VAL A 76 -5.06 8.15 -15.57
N GLU A 77 -5.15 9.41 -15.98
CA GLU A 77 -5.91 10.46 -15.30
C GLU A 77 -7.41 10.12 -15.26
N ASP A 78 -7.95 9.59 -16.35
CA ASP A 78 -9.37 9.21 -16.44
C ASP A 78 -9.69 8.01 -15.54
N LEU A 79 -8.79 7.02 -15.51
CA LEU A 79 -8.94 5.84 -14.66
C LEU A 79 -8.93 6.24 -13.18
N TRP A 80 -7.94 7.01 -12.75
CA TRP A 80 -7.82 7.42 -11.35
C TRP A 80 -8.91 8.38 -10.94
N GLY A 81 -9.28 9.35 -11.78
CA GLY A 81 -10.42 10.23 -11.49
C GLY A 81 -11.72 9.45 -11.30
N PHE A 82 -11.91 8.35 -12.04
CA PHE A 82 -13.05 7.47 -11.84
C PHE A 82 -12.94 6.64 -10.54
N LEU A 83 -11.77 6.04 -10.27
CA LEU A 83 -11.54 5.25 -9.06
C LEU A 83 -11.71 6.11 -7.80
N ASP A 84 -11.18 7.34 -7.79
CA ASP A 84 -11.33 8.28 -6.68
C ASP A 84 -12.80 8.65 -6.46
N TRP A 85 -13.56 8.86 -7.54
CA TRP A 85 -15.00 9.10 -7.45
C TRP A 85 -15.76 7.92 -6.82
N VAL A 86 -15.40 6.68 -7.16
CA VAL A 86 -16.01 5.46 -6.59
C VAL A 86 -15.55 5.20 -5.16
N GLY A 87 -14.28 5.43 -4.88
CA GLY A 87 -13.63 5.18 -3.59
C GLY A 87 -13.94 6.23 -2.54
N GLU A 88 -14.56 7.35 -2.93
CA GLU A 88 -14.81 8.51 -2.08
C GLU A 88 -13.50 9.01 -1.44
N SER A 89 -13.37 8.93 -0.12
CA SER A 89 -12.16 9.30 0.64
C SER A 89 -11.27 8.11 1.03
N SER A 90 -11.65 6.90 0.64
CA SER A 90 -10.90 5.68 0.95
C SER A 90 -9.81 5.42 -0.07
N ALA A 91 -8.70 4.85 0.40
CA ALA A 91 -7.57 4.46 -0.42
C ALA A 91 -7.85 3.22 -1.26
N TRP A 92 -7.35 3.24 -2.50
CA TRP A 92 -7.24 2.04 -3.34
C TRP A 92 -5.90 1.35 -3.08
N THR A 93 -5.94 0.02 -3.04
CA THR A 93 -4.76 -0.82 -2.86
C THR A 93 -4.66 -1.78 -4.04
N GLU A 94 -3.52 -1.81 -4.73
CA GLU A 94 -3.32 -2.71 -5.86
C GLU A 94 -3.27 -4.18 -5.40
N VAL A 95 -3.93 -5.03 -6.16
CA VAL A 95 -3.93 -6.47 -5.95
C VAL A 95 -2.72 -7.06 -6.67
N ASN A 96 -1.91 -7.82 -5.95
CA ASN A 96 -0.84 -8.60 -6.54
C ASN A 96 -1.44 -9.77 -7.34
N LEU A 97 -1.64 -9.57 -8.64
CA LEU A 97 -2.22 -10.57 -9.54
C LEU A 97 -1.35 -11.83 -9.71
N LYS A 98 -0.04 -11.74 -9.40
CA LYS A 98 0.89 -12.89 -9.43
C LYS A 98 1.04 -13.57 -8.07
N GLY A 99 0.55 -12.93 -7.01
CA GLY A 99 0.61 -13.41 -5.65
C GLY A 99 -0.44 -14.46 -5.32
N TYR A 100 -0.45 -14.89 -4.06
CA TYR A 100 -1.52 -15.69 -3.51
C TYR A 100 -2.84 -14.93 -3.61
N THR A 101 -3.84 -15.59 -4.17
CA THR A 101 -5.18 -15.05 -4.32
C THR A 101 -6.17 -15.96 -3.60
N GLU A 102 -6.97 -15.38 -2.71
CA GLU A 102 -8.03 -16.07 -2.00
C GLU A 102 -9.06 -16.62 -3.00
N LYS A 103 -9.59 -17.83 -2.74
CA LYS A 103 -10.56 -18.49 -3.63
C LYS A 103 -11.72 -17.56 -4.07
N PRO A 104 -12.30 -16.72 -3.20
CA PRO A 104 -13.37 -15.82 -3.60
C PRO A 104 -12.95 -14.76 -4.63
N LEU A 105 -11.69 -14.28 -4.61
CA LEU A 105 -11.17 -13.29 -5.55
C LEU A 105 -10.86 -13.87 -6.94
N LYS A 106 -10.42 -15.13 -7.00
CA LYS A 106 -9.93 -15.76 -8.25
C LYS A 106 -10.89 -15.60 -9.43
N LYS A 107 -12.21 -15.72 -9.19
CA LYS A 107 -13.21 -15.59 -10.25
C LYS A 107 -13.35 -14.15 -10.79
N HIS A 108 -13.08 -13.14 -9.96
CA HIS A 108 -13.17 -11.73 -10.33
C HIS A 108 -11.90 -11.25 -11.03
N LEU A 109 -10.75 -11.79 -10.66
CA LEU A 109 -9.44 -11.42 -11.23
C LEU A 109 -9.11 -12.12 -12.55
N LYS A 110 -9.92 -13.08 -13.00
CA LYS A 110 -9.63 -13.86 -14.20
C LYS A 110 -9.51 -12.95 -15.44
N GLY A 111 -8.31 -12.93 -16.02
CA GLY A 111 -8.00 -12.13 -17.21
C GLY A 111 -7.91 -10.63 -16.94
N ALA A 112 -7.83 -10.20 -15.68
CA ALA A 112 -7.52 -8.83 -15.33
C ALA A 112 -6.03 -8.56 -15.57
N GLU A 113 -5.72 -7.37 -16.09
CA GLU A 113 -4.36 -6.88 -16.25
C GLU A 113 -3.91 -6.10 -15.01
N HIS A 114 -4.85 -5.38 -14.39
CA HIS A 114 -4.68 -4.72 -13.11
C HIS A 114 -5.95 -4.87 -12.28
N ALA A 115 -5.79 -4.83 -10.96
CA ALA A 115 -6.92 -4.80 -10.06
C ALA A 115 -6.59 -4.01 -8.79
N TRP A 116 -7.61 -3.36 -8.23
CA TRP A 116 -7.49 -2.57 -7.01
C TRP A 116 -8.67 -2.85 -6.09
N VAL A 117 -8.41 -2.84 -4.80
CA VAL A 117 -9.42 -2.99 -3.76
C VAL A 117 -9.52 -1.70 -2.97
N ASN A 118 -10.75 -1.27 -2.71
CA ASN A 118 -11.07 -0.15 -1.84
C ASN A 118 -11.98 -0.64 -0.71
N ARG A 119 -11.69 -0.21 0.53
CA ARG A 119 -12.58 -0.44 1.67
C ARG A 119 -13.49 0.77 1.81
N SER A 120 -14.77 0.62 1.47
CA SER A 120 -15.72 1.72 1.68
C SER A 120 -16.02 1.88 3.18
N HIS A 121 -16.39 3.09 3.59
CA HIS A 121 -16.83 3.41 4.96
C HIS A 121 -18.02 2.57 5.44
N ARG A 122 -18.72 1.91 4.52
CA ARG A 122 -19.90 1.07 4.81
C ARG A 122 -19.56 -0.37 5.14
N ALA A 123 -18.29 -0.67 5.42
CA ALA A 123 -17.78 -2.01 5.71
C ALA A 123 -18.11 -3.00 4.59
N GLU A 124 -17.88 -2.61 3.34
CA GLU A 124 -17.90 -3.50 2.16
C GLU A 124 -16.68 -3.17 1.30
N PHE A 125 -16.11 -4.17 0.64
CA PHE A 125 -14.96 -3.97 -0.24
C PHE A 125 -15.42 -3.85 -1.70
N VAL A 126 -14.87 -2.86 -2.39
CA VAL A 126 -15.05 -2.68 -3.84
C VAL A 126 -13.79 -3.15 -4.53
N LEU A 127 -13.93 -4.09 -5.45
CA LEU A 127 -12.86 -4.52 -6.35
C LEU A 127 -13.07 -3.89 -7.71
N ALA A 128 -12.07 -3.15 -8.18
CA ALA A 128 -11.96 -2.70 -9.55
C ALA A 128 -11.01 -3.62 -10.31
N THR A 129 -11.40 -4.09 -11.49
CA THR A 129 -10.53 -4.86 -12.39
C THR A 129 -10.47 -4.23 -13.77
N LEU A 130 -9.27 -3.96 -14.25
CA LEU A 130 -9.01 -3.43 -15.59
C LEU A 130 -8.66 -4.58 -16.52
N HIS A 131 -9.27 -4.58 -17.70
CA HIS A 131 -9.07 -5.58 -18.73
C HIS A 131 -8.87 -4.89 -20.08
N SER A 132 -7.92 -5.36 -20.87
CA SER A 132 -7.80 -4.94 -22.27
C SER A 132 -8.49 -5.93 -23.21
N ARG A 133 -8.98 -5.41 -24.34
CA ARG A 133 -9.59 -6.15 -25.44
C ARG A 133 -9.06 -5.59 -26.76
N GLY A 134 -7.82 -5.92 -27.09
CA GLY A 134 -7.13 -5.34 -28.24
C GLY A 134 -6.81 -3.86 -27.97
N ILE A 135 -7.41 -2.97 -28.77
CA ILE A 135 -7.22 -1.51 -28.60
C ILE A 135 -8.18 -0.88 -27.59
N SER A 136 -9.21 -1.61 -27.16
CA SER A 136 -10.19 -1.15 -26.17
C SER A 136 -9.88 -1.70 -24.79
N SER A 137 -10.47 -1.12 -23.76
CA SER A 137 -10.35 -1.60 -22.39
C SER A 137 -11.67 -1.48 -21.65
N TYR A 138 -11.85 -2.24 -20.58
CA TYR A 138 -13.00 -2.09 -19.71
C TYR A 138 -12.59 -2.20 -18.25
N LEU A 139 -13.24 -1.38 -17.43
CA LEU A 139 -13.14 -1.41 -15.97
C LEU A 139 -14.38 -2.08 -15.40
N ARG A 140 -14.20 -3.10 -14.57
CA ARG A 140 -15.30 -3.77 -13.87
C ARG A 140 -15.22 -3.48 -12.38
N LEU A 141 -16.33 -3.06 -11.79
CA LEU A 141 -16.49 -2.99 -10.34
C LEU A 141 -17.28 -4.19 -9.83
N SER A 142 -16.80 -4.80 -8.75
CA SER A 142 -17.44 -5.89 -8.04
C SER A 142 -17.46 -5.60 -6.55
N LEU A 143 -18.60 -5.79 -5.90
CA LEU A 143 -18.63 -5.85 -4.43
C LEU A 143 -18.11 -7.20 -3.95
N LEU A 144 -17.28 -7.15 -2.93
CA LEU A 144 -16.69 -8.29 -2.27
C LEU A 144 -17.23 -8.40 -0.84
N PRO A 145 -17.65 -9.60 -0.38
CA PRO A 145 -17.96 -9.81 1.02
C PRO A 145 -16.74 -9.57 1.91
N ASN A 146 -16.97 -9.06 3.13
CA ASN A 146 -15.91 -8.72 4.10
C ASN A 146 -14.95 -9.86 4.41
N GLN A 147 -15.45 -11.09 4.37
CA GLN A 147 -14.68 -12.29 4.70
C GLN A 147 -13.54 -12.58 3.71
N ILE A 148 -13.52 -11.91 2.55
CA ILE A 148 -12.49 -12.13 1.54
C ILE A 148 -11.13 -11.57 1.98
N LEU A 149 -11.11 -10.45 2.72
CA LEU A 149 -9.87 -9.82 3.16
C LEU A 149 -9.46 -10.15 4.61
N THR A 150 -10.28 -10.94 5.33
CA THR A 150 -9.99 -11.40 6.70
C THR A 150 -9.48 -12.84 6.73
N GLY A 151 -9.10 -13.38 5.57
CA GLY A 151 -8.55 -14.73 5.48
C GLY A 151 -7.17 -14.77 6.11
N LYS A 152 -6.89 -15.80 6.91
CA LYS A 152 -5.55 -16.02 7.46
C LYS A 152 -4.53 -16.00 6.33
N ALA A 153 -3.50 -15.17 6.46
CA ALA A 153 -2.41 -15.09 5.49
C ALA A 153 -1.81 -16.49 5.24
N PRO A 154 -1.53 -16.87 3.99
CA PRO A 154 -0.79 -18.09 3.70
C PRO A 154 0.64 -17.99 4.25
N GLN A 155 1.40 -19.07 4.21
CA GLN A 155 2.84 -18.96 4.48
C GLN A 155 3.49 -17.97 3.51
N LEU A 156 4.35 -17.09 4.04
CA LEU A 156 5.07 -16.10 3.25
C LEU A 156 6.07 -16.81 2.33
N VAL A 157 6.05 -16.44 1.06
CA VAL A 157 7.04 -16.87 0.07
C VAL A 157 7.79 -15.63 -0.40
N CYS A 158 9.11 -15.68 -0.35
CA CYS A 158 10.01 -14.61 -0.75
C CYS A 158 10.60 -14.95 -2.12
N ASN A 159 10.12 -14.29 -3.17
CA ASN A 159 10.41 -14.56 -4.57
C ASN A 159 11.31 -13.47 -5.15
N PHE A 160 12.61 -13.50 -4.82
CA PHE A 160 13.60 -12.73 -5.55
C PHE A 160 14.67 -13.66 -6.11
N SER A 161 15.02 -13.44 -7.37
CA SER A 161 15.99 -14.25 -8.12
C SER A 161 17.43 -13.76 -7.95
N GLY A 162 17.62 -12.60 -7.32
CA GLY A 162 18.91 -11.92 -7.27
C GLY A 162 19.20 -11.06 -8.51
N HIS A 163 18.26 -10.96 -9.45
CA HIS A 163 18.44 -10.18 -10.67
C HIS A 163 17.69 -8.84 -10.66
N PRO A 164 18.31 -7.75 -11.18
CA PRO A 164 17.67 -6.43 -11.29
C PRO A 164 16.34 -6.42 -12.07
N GLN A 165 16.11 -7.41 -12.94
CA GLN A 165 14.90 -7.52 -13.75
C GLN A 165 13.63 -7.74 -12.92
N ASP A 166 13.76 -8.21 -11.68
CA ASP A 166 12.65 -8.35 -10.74
C ASP A 166 12.08 -6.98 -10.31
N PHE A 167 12.82 -5.88 -10.56
CA PHE A 167 12.54 -4.53 -10.06
C PHE A 167 12.39 -3.52 -11.22
N SER A 168 11.34 -3.67 -12.03
CA SER A 168 11.13 -2.89 -13.26
C SER A 168 11.12 -1.37 -13.07
N ASP A 169 10.69 -0.89 -11.91
CA ASP A 169 10.59 0.54 -11.59
C ASP A 169 11.88 1.10 -10.99
N PHE A 170 12.89 0.26 -10.76
CA PHE A 170 14.18 0.65 -10.23
C PHE A 170 15.22 0.78 -11.35
N LYS A 171 16.06 1.80 -11.23
CA LYS A 171 17.19 2.04 -12.12
C LYS A 171 18.46 1.53 -11.46
N LEU A 172 19.22 0.71 -12.18
CA LEU A 172 20.49 0.19 -11.72
C LEU A 172 21.53 1.32 -11.56
N LEU A 173 22.14 1.37 -10.38
CA LEU A 173 23.26 2.22 -10.00
C LEU A 173 24.49 1.31 -9.78
N GLY A 174 25.02 0.67 -10.82
CA GLY A 174 26.06 -0.33 -10.61
C GLY A 174 26.73 -0.91 -11.84
N THR A 175 27.91 -1.51 -11.61
CA THR A 175 28.92 -1.97 -12.57
C THR A 175 28.61 -3.36 -13.15
N ALA A 176 29.36 -3.77 -14.18
CA ALA A 176 29.22 -5.08 -14.86
C ALA A 176 29.24 -6.29 -13.91
N LEU A 177 29.94 -6.21 -12.77
CA LEU A 177 30.06 -7.28 -11.77
C LEU A 177 28.71 -7.70 -11.15
N CYS A 178 27.77 -6.77 -11.03
CA CYS A 178 26.40 -7.07 -10.60
C CYS A 178 25.65 -7.93 -11.65
N LEU A 179 25.83 -7.62 -12.94
CA LEU A 179 25.17 -8.32 -14.04
C LEU A 179 25.71 -9.75 -14.21
N ASP A 180 26.97 -9.98 -13.83
CA ASP A 180 27.62 -11.29 -13.85
C ASP A 180 27.39 -12.10 -12.55
N GLY A 181 26.60 -11.58 -11.60
CA GLY A 181 26.25 -12.27 -10.35
C GLY A 181 27.38 -12.35 -9.32
N GLN A 182 28.44 -11.55 -9.47
CA GLN A 182 29.64 -11.59 -8.61
C GLN A 182 29.70 -10.47 -7.56
N GLY A 183 28.67 -9.61 -7.47
CA GLY A 183 28.62 -8.52 -6.51
C GLY A 183 27.23 -7.96 -6.30
N ASP A 184 27.12 -6.99 -5.38
CA ASP A 184 25.86 -6.37 -5.05
C ASP A 184 25.36 -5.46 -6.17
N CYS A 185 24.12 -5.69 -6.59
CA CYS A 185 23.35 -4.82 -7.46
C CYS A 185 22.68 -3.72 -6.63
N VAL A 186 23.13 -2.49 -6.80
CA VAL A 186 22.51 -1.32 -6.17
C VAL A 186 21.57 -0.66 -7.17
N MET A 187 20.33 -0.38 -6.77
CA MET A 187 19.31 0.24 -7.61
C MET A 187 18.58 1.34 -6.84
N VAL A 188 18.05 2.34 -7.55
CA VAL A 188 17.23 3.42 -6.97
C VAL A 188 15.93 3.55 -7.74
N HIS A 189 14.83 3.79 -7.04
CA HIS A 189 13.52 3.90 -7.67
C HIS A 189 13.49 5.03 -8.70
N GLY A 190 12.80 4.79 -9.82
CA GLY A 190 12.77 5.71 -10.96
C GLY A 190 12.20 7.09 -10.63
N ASP A 191 11.27 7.12 -9.68
CA ASP A 191 10.47 8.30 -9.30
C ASP A 191 10.74 8.79 -7.86
N ASP A 192 11.42 8.01 -7.03
CA ASP A 192 11.73 8.40 -5.64
C ASP A 192 13.15 8.01 -5.26
N SER A 193 14.06 8.99 -5.25
CA SER A 193 15.47 8.75 -4.93
C SER A 193 15.71 8.30 -3.48
N ARG A 194 14.70 8.41 -2.60
CA ARG A 194 14.77 7.95 -1.21
C ARG A 194 14.65 6.43 -1.09
N LEU A 195 14.14 5.77 -2.13
CA LEU A 195 14.01 4.31 -2.20
C LEU A 195 15.21 3.70 -2.92
N LYS A 196 15.96 2.88 -2.20
CA LYS A 196 17.16 2.19 -2.69
C LYS A 196 17.02 0.68 -2.46
N ILE A 197 17.56 -0.11 -3.38
CA ILE A 197 17.67 -1.55 -3.26
C ILE A 197 19.14 -1.95 -3.38
N THR A 198 19.55 -2.89 -2.56
CA THR A 198 20.82 -3.63 -2.67
C THR A 198 20.47 -5.11 -2.75
N LEU A 199 20.92 -5.78 -3.80
CA LEU A 199 20.50 -7.13 -4.15
C LEU A 199 21.70 -7.99 -4.55
N ASN A 200 21.73 -9.23 -4.09
CA ASN A 200 22.56 -10.28 -4.66
C ASN A 200 21.80 -11.63 -4.66
N ALA A 201 22.48 -12.74 -4.96
CA ALA A 201 21.86 -14.06 -5.06
C ALA A 201 21.22 -14.56 -3.75
N THR A 202 21.72 -14.13 -2.59
CA THR A 202 21.27 -14.61 -1.27
C THR A 202 20.55 -13.55 -0.45
N ARG A 203 20.75 -12.28 -0.77
CA ARG A 203 20.32 -11.15 0.04
C ARG A 203 19.54 -10.13 -0.79
N LEU A 204 18.43 -9.68 -0.22
CA LEU A 204 17.73 -8.47 -0.63
C LEU A 204 17.73 -7.48 0.52
N ARG A 205 18.06 -6.22 0.24
CA ARG A 205 17.92 -5.10 1.18
C ARG A 205 17.26 -3.92 0.48
N MET A 206 16.09 -3.51 0.93
CA MET A 206 15.41 -2.29 0.50
C MET A 206 15.55 -1.24 1.61
N GLU A 207 15.85 -0.01 1.24
CA GLU A 207 16.03 1.11 2.16
C GLU A 207 15.14 2.27 1.71
N TYR A 208 14.43 2.86 2.66
CA TYR A 208 13.69 4.10 2.49
C TYR A 208 14.27 5.13 3.43
N HIS A 209 14.68 6.28 2.89
CA HIS A 209 15.25 7.35 3.68
C HIS A 209 14.48 8.65 3.47
N ASN A 210 13.51 8.89 4.34
CA ASN A 210 12.76 10.13 4.40
C ASN A 210 12.77 10.66 5.83
N PRO A 211 13.78 11.46 6.21
CA PRO A 211 13.86 12.01 7.55
C PRO A 211 12.59 12.83 7.81
N ASP A 212 11.78 12.37 8.75
CA ASP A 212 10.49 12.98 9.03
C ASP A 212 10.68 14.21 9.93
N THR A 213 9.76 15.17 9.85
CA THR A 213 9.74 16.30 10.80
C THR A 213 9.23 15.87 12.18
N GLU A 214 8.56 14.73 12.26
CA GLU A 214 8.00 14.12 13.48
C GLU A 214 8.90 13.00 14.05
N ASN A 215 10.22 13.13 13.93
CA ASN A 215 11.14 12.18 14.57
C ASN A 215 10.89 12.16 16.08
N LEU A 216 10.66 10.97 16.66
CA LEU A 216 10.54 10.82 18.11
C LEU A 216 11.93 10.88 18.75
N PRO A 217 12.27 11.96 19.49
CA PRO A 217 13.58 12.08 20.09
C PRO A 217 13.72 11.08 21.23
N MET A 218 14.90 10.45 21.32
CA MET A 218 15.27 9.64 22.47
C MET A 218 15.12 10.44 23.76
N VAL A 219 14.38 9.91 24.73
CA VAL A 219 14.10 10.60 25.99
C VAL A 219 15.23 10.32 26.99
N PRO A 220 16.08 11.31 27.31
CA PRO A 220 17.17 11.10 28.27
C PRO A 220 16.59 10.83 29.66
N ASN A 221 17.19 9.90 30.40
CA ASN A 221 16.78 9.56 31.77
C ASN A 221 15.34 9.04 31.90
N PHE A 222 14.84 8.26 30.95
CA PHE A 222 13.53 7.60 31.01
C PHE A 222 13.24 6.95 32.38
N THR A 223 14.25 6.32 33.00
CA THR A 223 14.16 5.67 34.32
C THR A 223 13.86 6.62 35.49
N ARG A 224 14.10 7.93 35.33
CA ARG A 224 13.84 8.95 36.36
C ARG A 224 12.43 9.55 36.27
N LEU A 225 11.70 9.24 35.20
CA LEU A 225 10.32 9.70 35.02
C LEU A 225 9.38 8.94 35.95
N SER A 226 8.22 9.53 36.25
CA SER A 226 7.15 8.83 36.97
C SER A 226 6.65 7.63 36.15
N VAL A 227 6.10 6.62 36.82
CA VAL A 227 5.54 5.44 36.14
C VAL A 227 4.48 5.82 35.11
N GLN A 228 3.68 6.84 35.40
CA GLN A 228 2.68 7.35 34.47
C GLN A 228 3.33 7.92 33.20
N LEU A 229 4.30 8.82 33.33
CA LEU A 229 5.00 9.40 32.17
C LEU A 229 5.78 8.35 31.37
N GLN A 230 6.33 7.33 32.04
CA GLN A 230 6.96 6.21 31.36
C GLN A 230 5.96 5.43 30.49
N ASN A 231 4.74 5.22 30.98
CA ASN A 231 3.70 4.52 30.22
C ASN A 231 3.19 5.36 29.05
N GLU A 232 2.96 6.66 29.25
CA GLU A 232 2.55 7.59 28.19
C GLU A 232 3.58 7.59 27.04
N LEU A 233 4.88 7.68 27.37
CA LEU A 233 5.95 7.58 26.36
C LEU A 233 6.00 6.23 25.65
N ILE A 234 5.79 5.12 26.36
CA ILE A 234 5.74 3.79 25.74
C ILE A 234 4.59 3.72 24.73
N ASP A 235 3.43 4.28 25.06
CA ASP A 235 2.27 4.32 24.17
C ASP A 235 2.54 5.20 22.93
N ASP A 236 3.16 6.37 23.10
CA ASP A 236 3.55 7.27 22.00
C ASP A 236 4.53 6.59 21.03
N TYR A 237 5.60 5.97 21.57
CA TYR A 237 6.56 5.21 20.77
C TYR A 237 5.89 4.01 20.08
N GLY A 238 4.97 3.33 20.75
CA GLY A 238 4.20 2.24 20.16
C GLY A 238 3.33 2.68 18.98
N ALA A 239 2.69 3.85 19.09
CA ALA A 239 1.91 4.44 18.01
C ALA A 239 2.80 4.85 16.82
N TYR A 240 3.96 5.43 17.09
CA TYR A 240 4.92 5.82 16.07
C TYR A 240 5.52 4.63 15.32
N PHE A 241 5.97 3.59 16.01
CA PHE A 241 6.51 2.41 15.32
C PHE A 241 5.45 1.67 14.51
N LYS A 242 4.18 1.71 14.92
CA LYS A 242 3.08 1.23 14.09
C LYS A 242 2.91 2.05 12.81
N HIS A 243 3.11 3.37 12.89
CA HIS A 243 3.12 4.24 11.71
C HIS A 243 4.29 3.89 10.78
N GLU A 244 5.51 3.78 11.30
CA GLU A 244 6.70 3.40 10.54
C GLU A 244 6.58 2.02 9.89
N GLN A 245 6.00 1.06 10.59
CA GLN A 245 5.74 -0.27 10.04
C GLN A 245 4.75 -0.21 8.86
N SER A 246 3.73 0.65 8.95
CA SER A 246 2.78 0.89 7.85
C SER A 246 3.46 1.58 6.66
N LEU A 247 4.36 2.52 6.92
CA LEU A 247 5.19 3.14 5.88
C LEU A 247 6.12 2.13 5.20
N ALA A 248 6.74 1.22 5.96
CA ALA A 248 7.62 0.19 5.41
C ALA A 248 6.86 -0.75 4.45
N VAL A 249 5.65 -1.16 4.82
CA VAL A 249 4.78 -1.96 3.93
C VAL A 249 4.54 -1.21 2.62
N ARG A 250 4.18 0.07 2.67
CA ARG A 250 3.96 0.87 1.45
C ARG A 250 5.24 1.04 0.62
N ALA A 251 6.31 1.44 1.28
CA ALA A 251 7.60 1.74 0.65
C ALA A 251 8.21 0.53 -0.05
N PHE A 252 8.03 -0.68 0.50
CA PHE A 252 8.72 -1.88 0.01
C PHE A 252 7.82 -2.89 -0.67
N ILE A 253 6.62 -3.13 -0.14
CA ILE A 253 5.71 -4.15 -0.66
C ILE A 253 4.97 -3.62 -1.88
N GLU A 254 4.44 -2.40 -1.82
CA GLU A 254 3.65 -1.84 -2.93
C GLU A 254 4.54 -1.43 -4.12
N THR A 255 5.82 -1.13 -3.88
CA THR A 255 6.79 -0.80 -4.94
C THR A 255 7.42 -2.03 -5.60
N ALA A 256 7.27 -3.21 -4.99
CA ALA A 256 7.80 -4.46 -5.51
C ALA A 256 6.85 -5.63 -5.22
N PRO A 257 5.61 -5.59 -5.76
CA PRO A 257 4.54 -6.53 -5.37
C PRO A 257 4.87 -7.99 -5.72
N ASN A 258 5.76 -8.24 -6.68
CA ASN A 258 6.11 -9.60 -7.11
C ASN A 258 7.10 -10.30 -6.17
N LEU A 259 7.76 -9.56 -5.26
CA LEU A 259 8.74 -10.15 -4.34
C LEU A 259 8.12 -11.07 -3.31
N PHE A 260 6.85 -10.86 -3.01
CA PHE A 260 6.17 -11.63 -1.99
C PHE A 260 4.84 -12.11 -2.51
N ASN A 261 4.43 -13.30 -2.09
CA ASN A 261 3.14 -13.85 -2.47
C ASN A 261 1.96 -13.20 -1.74
N TRP A 262 2.18 -12.41 -0.69
CA TRP A 262 1.10 -11.79 0.08
C TRP A 262 0.50 -10.59 -0.63
N GLN A 263 -0.80 -10.42 -0.40
CA GLN A 263 -1.54 -9.21 -0.75
C GLN A 263 -1.29 -8.12 0.32
N SER A 264 -1.34 -6.84 -0.06
CA SER A 264 -1.09 -5.71 0.85
C SER A 264 -1.92 -5.75 2.14
N TRP A 265 -3.16 -6.25 2.11
CA TRP A 265 -3.97 -6.38 3.34
C TRP A 265 -3.45 -7.44 4.31
N HIS A 266 -2.85 -8.54 3.84
CA HIS A 266 -2.23 -9.53 4.73
C HIS A 266 -1.01 -8.93 5.46
N TRP A 267 -0.28 -8.04 4.80
CA TRP A 267 0.78 -7.27 5.45
C TRP A 267 0.21 -6.39 6.55
N LEU A 268 -0.84 -5.62 6.27
CA LEU A 268 -1.47 -4.73 7.25
C LEU A 268 -2.04 -5.49 8.46
N GLU A 269 -2.67 -6.65 8.24
CA GLU A 269 -3.13 -7.52 9.34
C GLU A 269 -1.95 -8.04 10.15
N SER A 270 -0.90 -8.58 9.51
CA SER A 270 0.31 -9.06 10.18
C SER A 270 1.00 -7.95 10.97
N VAL A 271 1.07 -6.74 10.43
CA VAL A 271 1.58 -5.54 11.09
C VAL A 271 0.75 -5.20 12.32
N SER A 272 -0.59 -5.22 12.19
CA SER A 272 -1.48 -4.91 13.30
C SER A 272 -1.42 -5.94 14.44
N ALA A 273 -1.11 -7.19 14.14
CA ALA A 273 -0.93 -8.28 15.09
C ALA A 273 0.44 -8.26 15.77
N ASN A 274 1.49 -7.86 15.04
CA ASN A 274 2.87 -7.87 15.50
C ASN A 274 3.34 -6.49 15.96
N LYS A 275 2.56 -5.86 16.85
CA LYS A 275 2.98 -4.62 17.51
C LYS A 275 4.19 -4.91 18.39
N ILE A 276 5.17 -4.00 18.39
CA ILE A 276 6.28 -4.06 19.34
C ILE A 276 5.70 -4.10 20.76
N HIS A 277 6.07 -5.12 21.53
CA HIS A 277 5.54 -5.29 22.87
C HIS A 277 5.99 -4.13 23.77
N PRO A 278 5.10 -3.55 24.60
CA PRO A 278 5.43 -2.41 25.48
C PRO A 278 6.68 -2.65 26.35
N GLN A 279 6.91 -3.90 26.76
CA GLN A 279 8.10 -4.29 27.53
C GLN A 279 9.41 -4.12 26.73
N ILE A 280 9.41 -4.41 25.43
CA ILE A 280 10.59 -4.24 24.57
C ILE A 280 10.89 -2.74 24.42
N LEU A 281 9.86 -1.91 24.24
CA LEU A 281 10.01 -0.45 24.18
C LEU A 281 10.57 0.10 25.50
N ARG A 282 10.05 -0.38 26.63
CA ARG A 282 10.56 -0.02 27.96
C ARG A 282 12.04 -0.36 28.09
N GLU A 283 12.46 -1.55 27.68
CA GLU A 283 13.86 -1.97 27.73
C GLU A 283 14.75 -1.10 26.85
N ILE A 284 14.31 -0.80 25.62
CA ILE A 284 15.03 0.10 24.69
C ILE A 284 15.20 1.50 25.28
N LEU A 285 14.13 2.08 25.83
CA LEU A 285 14.14 3.43 26.41
C LEU A 285 14.97 3.52 27.70
N GLN A 286 15.25 2.40 28.36
CA GLN A 286 16.11 2.33 29.55
C GLN A 286 17.60 2.29 29.21
N LEU A 287 17.98 2.00 27.95
CA LEU A 287 19.37 1.95 27.53
C LEU A 287 19.98 3.34 27.50
N SER A 288 21.23 3.44 27.96
CA SER A 288 22.04 4.65 27.82
C SER A 288 22.42 4.93 26.37
N ASN A 289 22.62 3.86 25.60
CA ASN A 289 22.84 3.90 24.16
C ASN A 289 21.79 3.00 23.48
N PRO A 290 20.74 3.57 22.88
CA PRO A 290 19.74 2.79 22.17
C PRO A 290 20.36 2.08 20.95
N PRO A 291 19.75 0.97 20.50
CA PRO A 291 20.18 0.31 19.28
C PRO A 291 20.03 1.26 18.08
N ALA A 292 20.94 1.15 17.12
CA ALA A 292 20.91 1.98 15.90
C ALA A 292 19.67 1.70 15.04
N GLU A 293 19.13 0.49 15.13
CA GLU A 293 17.97 0.01 14.38
C GLU A 293 17.11 -0.85 15.33
N ILE A 294 15.79 -0.65 15.27
CA ILE A 294 14.77 -1.34 16.06
C ILE A 294 14.00 -2.26 15.11
N LEU A 295 13.89 -3.53 15.48
CA LEU A 295 13.09 -4.51 14.74
C LEU A 295 11.61 -4.20 14.90
N LEU A 296 10.98 -3.81 13.79
CA LEU A 296 9.53 -3.57 13.72
C LEU A 296 8.76 -4.86 13.45
N TYR A 297 9.31 -5.72 12.59
CA TYR A 297 8.64 -6.93 12.12
C TYR A 297 9.64 -7.98 11.66
N SER A 298 9.34 -9.25 11.91
CA SER A 298 10.08 -10.36 11.32
C SER A 298 9.13 -11.49 10.94
N GLU A 299 9.40 -12.14 9.80
CA GLU A 299 8.68 -13.31 9.35
C GLU A 299 9.64 -14.30 8.68
N LYS A 300 9.34 -15.60 8.80
CA LYS A 300 10.14 -16.64 8.14
C LYS A 300 9.49 -17.02 6.80
N CYS A 301 10.25 -16.86 5.72
CA CYS A 301 9.86 -17.30 4.38
C CYS A 301 9.77 -18.84 4.33
N SER A 302 8.99 -19.37 3.40
CA SER A 302 8.78 -20.81 3.22
C SER A 302 10.05 -21.61 2.91
N ASP A 303 11.06 -20.95 2.33
CA ASP A 303 12.37 -21.53 2.01
C ASP A 303 13.38 -21.45 3.16
N GLY A 304 12.99 -20.87 4.29
CA GLY A 304 13.81 -20.75 5.48
C GLY A 304 14.48 -19.40 5.68
N ARG A 305 14.51 -18.53 4.66
CA ARG A 305 15.04 -17.17 4.78
C ARG A 305 14.22 -16.35 5.77
N GLN A 306 14.87 -15.40 6.43
CA GLN A 306 14.25 -14.49 7.37
C GLN A 306 14.06 -13.12 6.73
N MET A 307 12.80 -12.66 6.70
CA MET A 307 12.49 -11.28 6.36
C MET A 307 12.39 -10.46 7.64
N GLN A 308 12.98 -9.27 7.63
CA GLN A 308 12.97 -8.33 8.73
C GLN A 308 12.70 -6.91 8.23
N VAL A 309 11.96 -6.15 9.03
CA VAL A 309 11.77 -4.71 8.85
C VAL A 309 12.33 -4.00 10.07
N LEU A 310 13.24 -3.07 9.83
CA LEU A 310 13.96 -2.31 10.83
C LEU A 310 13.68 -0.81 10.64
N SER A 311 13.73 -0.06 11.74
CA SER A 311 13.70 1.41 11.73
C SER A 311 14.75 2.00 12.65
N ASN A 312 15.31 3.15 12.29
CA ASN A 312 16.14 3.94 13.21
C ASN A 312 15.34 4.97 14.04
N GLY A 313 14.01 5.01 13.90
CA GLY A 313 13.13 5.98 14.56
C GLY A 313 13.29 7.42 14.08
N GLN A 314 13.96 7.63 12.94
CA GLN A 314 14.27 8.94 12.37
C GLN A 314 13.98 8.99 10.87
N GLY A 315 12.97 8.24 10.42
CA GLY A 315 12.56 8.22 9.01
C GLY A 315 13.47 7.38 8.09
N ARG A 316 14.34 6.52 8.64
CA ARG A 316 15.04 5.48 7.87
C ARG A 316 14.44 4.12 8.17
N LEU A 317 13.91 3.48 7.14
CA LEU A 317 13.35 2.13 7.18
C LEU A 317 14.21 1.20 6.33
N ILE A 318 14.34 -0.04 6.76
CA ILE A 318 15.05 -1.09 6.04
C ILE A 318 14.19 -2.33 6.03
N LEU A 319 14.02 -2.95 4.86
CA LEU A 319 13.56 -4.33 4.73
C LEU A 319 14.75 -5.16 4.27
N SER A 320 15.02 -6.27 4.96
CA SER A 320 16.03 -7.25 4.55
C SER A 320 15.44 -8.64 4.45
N VAL A 321 15.91 -9.42 3.48
CA VAL A 321 15.63 -10.85 3.35
C VAL A 321 16.97 -11.57 3.20
N GLU A 322 17.28 -12.45 4.14
CA GLU A 322 18.55 -13.19 4.26
C GLU A 322 18.31 -14.64 4.69
#